data_AF-A0A651H7R2-F1
#
_entry.id   AF-A0A651H7R2-F1
#
_cell.length_a   1.000
_cell.length_b   1.000
_cell.length_c   1.000
_cell.angle_alpha   90.00
_cell.angle_beta   90.00
_cell.angle_gamma   90.00
#
_symmetry.space_group_name_H-M   'P 1'
#
loop_
_entity.id
_entity.type
_entity.pdbx_description
1 polymer ?
#
loop_
_entity_poly.entity_id
_entity_poly.type
_entity_poly.pdbx_seq_one_letter_code
_entity_poly.pdbx_strand_id
1 'polypeptide(L)'
;MKKIPSKSLLAGLVAVGVLPFAFGQASVTSTPVGYVKHTIPAGASIVSAPFVNATDFQGEVADANGTSITVEGTLPALNGPSYVEVVEGSMVGLIVDITGVDGSTLELANSGVDQGNVVAVRAHTTLGTLFPGADFGVFADVVTLYRPDGSASYTWAGEDFGGWVDDDFESVSDT
;
A
#
# COMPACT_ATOMS: atom_id res chain seq x y z
N MET A 1 -23.94 -72.88 35.91
CA MET A 1 -25.00 -71.85 35.92
C MET A 1 -24.56 -70.73 36.85
N LYS A 2 -24.39 -69.52 36.29
CA LYS A 2 -23.70 -68.36 36.89
C LYS A 2 -24.75 -67.39 37.46
N LYS A 3 -24.62 -67.00 38.74
CA LYS A 3 -25.48 -66.00 39.39
C LYS A 3 -24.88 -64.60 39.22
N ILE A 4 -25.73 -63.64 38.84
CA ILE A 4 -25.44 -62.19 38.74
C ILE A 4 -25.87 -61.51 40.05
N PRO A 5 -25.12 -60.51 40.53
CA PRO A 5 -25.70 -59.18 40.82
C PRO A 5 -24.71 -58.08 40.40
N SER A 6 -24.98 -56.78 40.37
CA SER A 6 -26.15 -55.89 40.31
C SER A 6 -25.55 -54.52 39.96
N LYS A 7 -26.29 -53.70 39.22
CA LYS A 7 -25.88 -52.37 38.71
C LYS A 7 -25.21 -51.47 39.75
N SER A 8 -24.14 -50.77 39.36
CA SER A 8 -23.83 -49.42 39.86
C SER A 8 -23.34 -48.54 38.69
N LEU A 9 -23.83 -47.30 38.68
CA LEU A 9 -23.70 -46.26 37.67
C LEU A 9 -22.80 -45.15 38.27
N LEU A 10 -22.13 -44.35 37.41
CA LEU A 10 -21.29 -43.15 37.69
C LEU A 10 -19.87 -43.44 38.20
N ALA A 11 -18.79 -42.75 37.81
CA ALA A 11 -18.57 -41.49 37.10
C ALA A 11 -17.24 -41.64 36.30
N GLY A 12 -17.05 -41.06 35.11
CA GLY A 12 -16.82 -39.64 34.90
C GLY A 12 -15.37 -39.41 34.45
N LEU A 13 -15.12 -39.37 33.13
CA LEU A 13 -13.96 -38.70 32.55
C LEU A 13 -14.19 -38.47 31.04
N VAL A 14 -14.80 -37.34 30.68
CA VAL A 14 -14.66 -36.80 29.33
C VAL A 14 -13.71 -35.63 29.45
N ALA A 15 -12.43 -35.88 29.20
CA ALA A 15 -11.48 -34.82 28.96
C ALA A 15 -11.83 -34.21 27.59
N VAL A 16 -12.55 -33.09 27.59
CA VAL A 16 -12.66 -32.22 26.41
C VAL A 16 -11.29 -31.58 26.23
N GLY A 17 -10.46 -32.19 25.40
CA GLY A 17 -9.22 -31.60 24.95
C GLY A 17 -9.54 -30.36 24.11
N VAL A 18 -9.37 -29.19 24.70
CA VAL A 18 -9.29 -27.93 23.95
C VAL A 18 -8.02 -28.03 23.10
N LEU A 19 -8.18 -28.30 21.80
CA LEU A 19 -7.10 -28.13 20.84
C LEU A 19 -6.89 -26.61 20.68
N PRO A 20 -5.71 -26.04 21.01
CA PRO A 20 -5.40 -24.72 20.54
C PRO A 20 -5.21 -24.82 19.02
N PHE A 21 -6.17 -24.29 18.26
CA PHE A 21 -5.93 -23.93 16.87
C PHE A 21 -4.91 -22.80 16.87
N ALA A 22 -3.63 -23.15 16.75
CA ALA A 22 -2.58 -22.19 16.47
C ALA A 22 -2.75 -21.74 15.02
N PHE A 23 -3.23 -20.52 14.82
CA PHE A 23 -3.09 -19.83 13.54
C PHE A 23 -1.60 -19.57 13.33
N GLY A 24 -0.91 -20.50 12.68
CA GLY A 24 0.42 -20.25 12.15
C GLY A 24 0.30 -19.17 11.10
N GLN A 25 0.70 -17.95 11.44
CA GLN A 25 0.88 -16.87 10.47
C GLN A 25 1.91 -17.39 9.46
N ALA A 26 1.45 -17.69 8.24
CA ALA A 26 2.34 -18.10 7.15
C ALA A 26 3.33 -16.96 6.93
N SER A 27 4.56 -17.15 7.41
CA SER A 27 5.63 -16.19 7.18
C SER A 27 5.93 -16.25 5.68
N VAL A 28 5.56 -15.20 4.95
CA VAL A 28 6.02 -15.02 3.56
C VAL A 28 7.53 -14.77 3.65
N THR A 29 8.32 -15.83 3.55
CA THR A 29 9.77 -15.72 3.41
C THR A 29 10.10 -15.74 1.93
N SER A 30 9.95 -14.60 1.26
CA SER A 30 10.70 -14.39 0.02
C SER A 30 12.14 -14.04 0.39
N THR A 31 13.11 -14.68 -0.26
CA THR A 31 14.50 -14.23 -0.18
C THR A 31 14.57 -12.88 -0.90
N PRO A 32 15.19 -11.84 -0.33
CA PRO A 32 15.35 -10.56 -1.02
C PRO A 32 16.14 -10.78 -2.31
N VAL A 33 15.53 -10.44 -3.45
CA VAL A 33 16.17 -10.59 -4.76
C VAL A 33 17.14 -9.41 -4.95
N GLY A 34 18.35 -9.55 -4.41
CA GLY A 34 19.38 -8.52 -4.43
C GLY A 34 19.42 -7.67 -3.16
N TYR A 35 20.62 -7.29 -2.75
CA TYR A 35 20.83 -6.30 -1.69
C TYR A 35 21.80 -5.23 -2.19
N VAL A 36 21.52 -3.96 -1.85
CA VAL A 36 22.43 -2.84 -2.10
C VAL A 36 23.08 -2.46 -0.78
N LYS A 37 24.42 -2.44 -0.73
CA LYS A 37 25.16 -1.95 0.43
C LYS A 37 25.41 -0.46 0.25
N HIS A 38 24.79 0.36 1.11
CA HIS A 38 25.15 1.77 1.25
C HIS A 38 26.10 1.96 2.44
N THR A 39 27.23 2.62 2.19
CA THR A 39 28.10 3.11 3.28
C THR A 39 27.57 4.48 3.69
N ILE A 40 27.02 4.55 4.90
CA ILE A 40 26.46 5.78 5.45
C ILE A 40 27.58 6.49 6.25
N PRO A 41 27.93 7.75 5.93
CA PRO A 41 28.89 8.53 6.70
C PRO A 41 28.44 8.68 8.16
N ALA A 42 29.39 8.85 9.08
CA ALA A 42 29.05 9.13 10.47
C ALA A 42 28.26 10.44 10.58
N GLY A 43 27.06 10.38 11.17
CA GLY A 43 26.14 11.51 11.28
C GLY A 43 24.68 11.07 11.33
N ALA A 44 23.74 12.01 11.31
CA ALA A 44 22.33 11.70 11.09
C ALA A 44 22.10 11.41 9.60
N SER A 45 21.56 10.25 9.29
CA SER A 45 21.21 9.86 7.92
C SER A 45 19.84 9.22 7.93
N ILE A 46 18.93 9.77 7.12
CA ILE A 46 17.60 9.20 6.93
C ILE A 46 17.73 8.10 5.87
N VAL A 47 17.41 6.88 6.27
CA VAL A 47 17.23 5.76 5.35
C VAL A 47 15.74 5.50 5.28
N SER A 48 15.11 5.85 4.16
CA SER A 48 13.72 5.51 3.89
C SER A 48 13.65 4.45 2.81
N ALA A 49 12.70 3.52 2.98
CA ALA A 49 12.25 2.66 1.88
C ALA A 49 11.03 3.36 1.27
N PRO A 50 11.10 3.86 0.02
CA PRO A 50 9.94 4.46 -0.60
C PRO A 50 8.87 3.37 -0.82
N PHE A 51 7.62 3.69 -0.51
CA PHE A 51 6.49 2.82 -0.80
C PHE A 51 6.16 2.92 -2.28
N VAL A 52 6.75 2.02 -3.07
CA VAL A 52 6.54 1.97 -4.52
C VAL A 52 5.94 0.62 -4.87
N ASN A 53 4.77 0.65 -5.50
CA ASN A 53 4.14 -0.55 -6.04
C ASN A 53 4.89 -1.04 -7.29
N ALA A 54 4.66 -2.30 -7.64
CA ALA A 54 5.15 -2.87 -8.88
C ALA A 54 4.62 -2.07 -10.09
N THR A 55 5.41 -2.06 -11.17
CA THR A 55 5.01 -1.42 -12.42
C THR A 55 3.89 -2.23 -13.07
N ASP A 56 2.73 -1.61 -13.25
CA ASP A 56 1.57 -2.22 -13.93
C ASP A 56 1.77 -2.21 -15.46
N PHE A 57 2.42 -1.17 -15.96
CA PHE A 57 2.75 -1.01 -17.37
C PHE A 57 4.03 -0.19 -17.55
N GLN A 58 4.82 -0.52 -18.57
CA GLN A 58 5.96 0.28 -18.99
C GLN A 58 5.98 0.38 -20.52
N GLY A 59 6.13 1.60 -21.05
CA GLY A 59 6.13 1.84 -22.49
C GLY A 59 6.60 3.25 -22.85
N GLU A 60 6.90 3.45 -24.13
CA GLU A 60 7.31 4.75 -24.68
C GLU A 60 6.08 5.64 -24.93
N VAL A 61 6.21 6.94 -24.73
CA VAL A 61 5.20 7.93 -25.13
C VAL A 61 5.27 8.14 -26.64
N ALA A 62 4.29 7.59 -27.35
CA ALA A 62 4.16 7.64 -28.80
C ALA A 62 3.70 9.02 -29.30
N ASP A 63 2.86 9.70 -28.54
CA ASP A 63 2.35 11.03 -28.85
C ASP A 63 2.02 11.80 -27.56
N ALA A 64 2.17 13.11 -27.59
CA ALA A 64 1.95 13.97 -26.44
C ALA A 64 1.27 15.27 -26.86
N ASN A 65 0.13 15.57 -26.23
CA ASN A 65 -0.63 16.80 -26.43
C ASN A 65 -1.03 17.41 -25.08
N GLY A 66 -0.18 18.29 -24.56
CA GLY A 66 -0.38 18.88 -23.24
C GLY A 66 -0.35 17.79 -22.17
N THR A 67 -1.45 17.64 -21.42
CA THR A 67 -1.60 16.62 -20.36
C THR A 67 -2.07 15.26 -20.89
N SER A 68 -2.42 15.15 -22.16
CA SER A 68 -2.85 13.90 -22.78
C SER A 68 -1.65 13.24 -23.45
N ILE A 69 -1.32 12.02 -23.04
CA ILE A 69 -0.21 11.25 -23.61
C ILE A 69 -0.73 9.93 -24.15
N THR A 70 -0.23 9.49 -25.30
CA THR A 70 -0.51 8.17 -25.86
C THR A 70 0.73 7.31 -25.71
N VAL A 71 0.59 6.15 -25.08
CA VAL A 71 1.70 5.22 -24.87
C VAL A 71 1.70 4.09 -25.89
N GLU A 72 2.88 3.59 -26.23
CA GLU A 72 3.03 2.40 -27.07
C GLU A 72 2.65 1.14 -26.30
N GLY A 73 1.69 0.41 -26.82
CA GLY A 73 1.23 -0.87 -26.26
C GLY A 73 -0.18 -0.78 -25.69
N THR A 74 -0.57 -1.84 -24.98
CA THR A 74 -1.90 -1.98 -24.37
C THR A 74 -1.80 -1.72 -22.88
N LEU A 75 -2.50 -0.69 -22.42
CA LEU A 75 -2.62 -0.41 -20.99
C LEU A 75 -3.50 -1.48 -20.33
N PRO A 76 -3.10 -2.03 -19.17
CA PRO A 76 -4.00 -2.82 -18.36
C PRO A 76 -5.11 -1.94 -17.77
N ALA A 77 -6.20 -2.57 -17.34
CA ALA A 77 -7.22 -1.85 -16.57
C ALA A 77 -6.62 -1.38 -15.24
N LEU A 78 -6.57 -0.07 -15.04
CA LEU A 78 -6.09 0.52 -13.79
C LEU A 78 -7.18 0.40 -12.71
N ASN A 79 -6.85 -0.22 -11.59
CA ASN A 79 -7.76 -0.42 -10.47
C ASN A 79 -7.45 0.60 -9.36
N GLY A 80 -8.05 1.80 -9.47
CA GLY A 80 -7.90 2.88 -8.49
C GLY A 80 -6.83 3.92 -8.86
N PRO A 81 -6.50 4.83 -7.92
CA PRO A 81 -5.58 5.94 -8.15
C PRO A 81 -4.20 5.44 -8.60
N SER A 82 -3.70 6.00 -9.70
CA SER A 82 -2.44 5.61 -10.32
C SER A 82 -1.67 6.84 -10.80
N TYR A 83 -0.36 6.70 -10.97
CA TYR A 83 0.51 7.75 -11.48
C TYR A 83 1.43 7.21 -12.57
N VAL A 84 1.97 8.15 -13.35
CA VAL A 84 3.02 7.92 -14.33
C VAL A 84 4.35 8.40 -13.73
N GLU A 85 5.38 7.57 -13.85
CA GLU A 85 6.77 7.90 -13.54
C GLU A 85 7.59 7.81 -14.83
N VAL A 86 8.32 8.88 -15.19
CA VAL A 86 9.25 8.82 -16.32
C VAL A 86 10.53 8.10 -15.87
N VAL A 87 10.82 6.96 -16.49
CA VAL A 87 11.95 6.09 -16.13
C VAL A 87 13.15 6.24 -17.07
N GLU A 88 12.92 6.64 -18.33
CA GLU A 88 13.98 6.93 -19.30
C GLU A 88 13.60 8.14 -20.18
N GLY A 89 14.59 8.91 -20.64
CA GLY A 89 14.41 10.07 -21.51
C GLY A 89 14.92 11.38 -20.91
N SER A 90 14.37 12.50 -21.38
CA SER A 90 14.75 13.86 -20.94
C SER A 90 14.07 14.27 -19.62
N MET A 91 12.98 13.61 -19.26
CA MET A 91 12.13 13.98 -18.11
C MET A 91 12.21 12.97 -16.95
N VAL A 92 13.28 12.18 -16.86
CA VAL A 92 13.44 11.11 -15.85
C VAL A 92 13.21 11.64 -14.43
N GLY A 93 12.41 10.90 -13.67
CA GLY A 93 12.03 11.25 -12.30
C GLY A 93 10.80 12.15 -12.20
N LEU A 94 10.21 12.59 -13.32
CA LEU A 94 8.90 13.23 -13.30
C LEU A 94 7.83 12.22 -12.89
N ILE A 95 7.03 12.58 -11.89
CA ILE A 95 5.89 11.81 -11.40
C ILE A 95 4.63 12.68 -11.56
N VAL A 96 3.60 12.15 -12.21
CA VAL A 96 2.33 12.86 -12.43
C VAL A 96 1.15 11.90 -12.27
N ASP A 97 0.10 12.36 -11.60
CA ASP A 97 -1.12 11.58 -11.41
C ASP A 97 -1.91 11.41 -12.71
N ILE A 98 -2.50 10.23 -12.86
CA ILE A 98 -3.41 9.89 -13.96
C ILE A 98 -4.83 10.25 -13.52
N THR A 99 -5.48 11.13 -14.29
CA THR A 99 -6.87 11.55 -14.07
C THR A 99 -7.86 10.80 -14.95
N GLY A 100 -7.40 10.18 -16.04
CA GLY A 100 -8.24 9.41 -16.95
C GLY A 100 -7.46 8.47 -17.86
N VAL A 101 -8.14 7.45 -18.37
CA VAL A 101 -7.59 6.49 -19.35
C VAL A 101 -8.64 6.25 -20.43
N ASP A 102 -8.24 6.41 -21.69
CA ASP A 102 -9.02 6.04 -22.86
C ASP A 102 -8.17 5.20 -23.83
N GLY A 103 -8.34 3.89 -23.82
CA GLY A 103 -7.54 2.97 -24.60
C GLY A 103 -6.05 3.01 -24.21
N SER A 104 -5.21 3.54 -25.10
CA SER A 104 -3.77 3.76 -24.89
C SER A 104 -3.42 5.21 -24.51
N THR A 105 -4.43 6.07 -24.35
CA THR A 105 -4.27 7.47 -23.97
C THR A 105 -4.47 7.62 -22.47
N LEU A 106 -3.53 8.31 -21.82
CA LEU A 106 -3.56 8.70 -20.42
C LEU A 106 -3.78 10.21 -20.34
N GLU A 107 -4.73 10.62 -19.51
CA GLU A 107 -4.91 12.01 -19.11
C GLU A 107 -4.19 12.25 -17.78
N LEU A 108 -3.33 13.25 -17.74
CA LEU A 108 -2.50 13.60 -16.59
C LEU A 108 -3.04 14.85 -15.88
N ALA A 109 -2.83 14.95 -14.56
CA ALA A 109 -3.42 16.03 -13.77
C ALA A 109 -2.85 17.43 -14.09
N ASN A 110 -1.52 17.58 -13.99
CA ASN A 110 -0.90 18.91 -13.89
C ASN A 110 0.27 19.12 -14.87
N SER A 111 0.73 18.09 -15.55
CA SER A 111 1.89 18.16 -16.44
C SER A 111 1.83 17.05 -17.48
N GLY A 112 2.29 17.37 -18.69
CA GLY A 112 2.50 16.39 -19.75
C GLY A 112 3.80 15.62 -19.59
N VAL A 113 3.94 14.56 -20.39
CA VAL A 113 5.21 13.89 -20.64
C VAL A 113 5.49 14.00 -22.14
N ASP A 114 6.67 14.51 -22.51
CA ASP A 114 7.03 14.69 -23.91
C ASP A 114 7.16 13.33 -24.64
N GLN A 115 6.85 13.33 -25.94
CA GLN A 115 7.04 12.18 -26.82
C GLN A 115 8.49 11.64 -26.75
N GLY A 116 8.65 10.32 -26.82
CA GLY A 116 9.94 9.64 -26.80
C GLY A 116 10.52 9.37 -25.41
N ASN A 117 9.83 9.79 -24.33
CA ASN A 117 10.16 9.35 -22.98
C ASN A 117 9.55 7.97 -22.70
N VAL A 118 10.23 7.16 -21.89
CA VAL A 118 9.69 5.89 -21.39
C VAL A 118 9.06 6.12 -20.04
N VAL A 119 7.83 5.66 -19.89
CA VAL A 119 7.03 5.82 -18.68
C VAL A 119 6.70 4.49 -18.04
N ALA A 120 6.64 4.48 -16.71
CA ALA A 120 6.09 3.40 -15.90
C ALA A 120 4.78 3.88 -15.26
N VAL A 121 3.71 3.12 -15.42
CA VAL A 121 2.43 3.32 -14.71
C VAL A 121 2.43 2.46 -13.45
N ARG A 122 2.06 3.06 -12.32
CA ARG A 122 1.99 2.39 -11.03
C ARG A 122 0.75 2.84 -10.25
N ALA A 123 0.11 1.90 -9.56
CA ALA A 123 -0.88 2.23 -8.55
C ALA A 123 -0.26 3.00 -7.37
N HIS A 124 -1.02 3.94 -6.80
CA HIS A 124 -0.65 4.61 -5.55
C HIS A 124 -0.65 3.63 -4.37
N THR A 125 0.30 3.79 -3.44
CA THR A 125 0.19 3.11 -2.14
C THR A 125 -0.79 3.88 -1.28
N THR A 126 -1.87 3.22 -0.87
CA THR A 126 -2.89 3.82 0.00
C THR A 126 -2.64 3.45 1.45
N LEU A 127 -3.18 4.23 2.39
CA LEU A 127 -3.13 3.89 3.81
C LEU A 127 -3.81 2.53 4.08
N GLY A 128 -4.89 2.18 3.38
CA GLY A 128 -5.49 0.85 3.49
C GLY A 128 -4.58 -0.30 3.04
N THR A 129 -3.53 0.00 2.25
CA THR A 129 -2.49 -0.98 1.91
C THR A 129 -1.48 -1.14 3.05
N LEU A 130 -1.23 -0.07 3.82
CA LEU A 130 -0.29 -0.07 4.96
C LEU A 130 -0.93 -0.60 6.26
N PHE A 131 -2.23 -0.38 6.43
CA PHE A 131 -3.04 -0.89 7.55
C PHE A 131 -3.94 -2.03 7.02
N PRO A 132 -3.46 -3.28 6.98
CA PRO A 132 -4.25 -4.40 6.49
C PRO A 132 -5.43 -4.69 7.44
N GLY A 133 -6.58 -4.10 7.12
CA GLY A 133 -7.86 -4.20 7.80
C GLY A 133 -8.91 -3.46 6.97
N ALA A 134 -10.17 -3.91 6.99
CA ALA A 134 -11.21 -3.25 6.20
C ALA A 134 -11.55 -1.85 6.72
N ASP A 135 -11.28 -1.58 8.00
CA ASP A 135 -11.69 -0.39 8.71
C ASP A 135 -10.53 0.16 9.55
N PHE A 136 -10.38 1.48 9.54
CA PHE A 136 -9.51 2.18 10.48
C PHE A 136 -10.24 2.34 11.82
N GLY A 137 -9.53 2.05 12.91
CA GLY A 137 -10.02 2.23 14.27
C GLY A 137 -10.01 3.71 14.66
N VAL A 138 -11.19 4.23 15.01
CA VAL A 138 -11.37 5.62 15.48
C VAL A 138 -10.52 5.88 16.72
N PHE A 139 -9.64 6.88 16.61
CA PHE A 139 -8.60 7.26 17.57
C PHE A 139 -7.60 6.15 17.93
N ALA A 140 -7.51 5.10 17.11
CA ALA A 140 -6.61 3.97 17.32
C ALA A 140 -5.48 3.93 16.29
N ASP A 141 -5.79 4.23 15.03
CA ASP A 141 -4.78 4.25 13.96
C ASP A 141 -4.14 5.63 13.82
N VAL A 142 -2.80 5.64 13.77
CA VAL A 142 -1.98 6.84 13.69
C VAL A 142 -0.97 6.70 12.56
N VAL A 143 -0.85 7.75 11.74
CA VAL A 143 0.13 7.87 10.66
C VAL A 143 1.05 9.03 10.95
N THR A 144 2.36 8.80 11.00
CA THR A 144 3.36 9.86 11.12
C THR A 144 4.07 10.08 9.79
N LEU A 145 3.95 11.29 9.23
CA LEU A 145 4.70 11.73 8.06
C LEU A 145 5.97 12.45 8.51
N TYR A 146 7.12 11.90 8.13
CA TYR A 146 8.42 12.53 8.33
C TYR A 146 8.76 13.40 7.13
N ARG A 147 8.95 14.70 7.37
CA ARG A 147 9.30 15.71 6.38
C ARG A 147 10.66 16.34 6.74
N PRO A 148 11.36 16.98 5.79
CA PRO A 148 12.65 17.63 6.08
C PRO A 148 12.58 18.75 7.13
N ASP A 149 11.41 19.38 7.29
CA ASP A 149 11.11 20.45 8.23
C ASP A 149 10.55 19.96 9.58
N GLY A 150 10.23 18.67 9.72
CA GLY A 150 9.68 18.08 10.94
C GLY A 150 8.83 16.86 10.67
N SER A 151 8.19 16.31 11.70
CA SER A 151 7.19 15.25 11.54
C SER A 151 5.81 15.78 11.91
N ALA A 152 4.78 15.35 11.17
CA ALA A 152 3.39 15.51 11.59
C ALA A 152 2.76 14.13 11.78
N SER A 153 1.92 14.01 12.81
CA SER A 153 1.17 12.80 13.10
C SER A 153 -0.31 13.08 12.87
N TYR A 154 -0.98 12.14 12.20
CA TYR A 154 -2.40 12.21 11.94
C TYR A 154 -3.05 10.99 12.56
N THR A 155 -4.17 11.20 13.24
CA THR A 155 -4.96 10.14 13.86
C THR A 155 -6.25 9.96 13.08
N TRP A 156 -6.67 8.73 12.83
CA TRP A 156 -7.97 8.48 12.22
C TRP A 156 -9.08 8.77 13.22
N ALA A 157 -9.86 9.83 13.02
CA ALA A 157 -10.98 10.19 13.90
C ALA A 157 -12.32 9.58 13.46
N GLY A 158 -12.37 8.93 12.30
CA GLY A 158 -13.60 8.40 11.70
C GLY A 158 -14.23 9.35 10.68
N GLU A 159 -15.09 8.80 9.82
CA GLU A 159 -15.75 9.55 8.75
C GLU A 159 -16.62 10.70 9.27
N ASP A 160 -17.27 10.51 10.44
CA ASP A 160 -18.08 11.53 11.11
C ASP A 160 -17.27 12.79 11.48
N PHE A 161 -15.94 12.68 11.55
CA PHE A 161 -15.01 13.74 11.89
C PHE A 161 -14.17 14.22 10.69
N GLY A 162 -14.51 13.79 9.47
CA GLY A 162 -13.77 14.12 8.26
C GLY A 162 -12.54 13.24 7.99
N GLY A 163 -12.36 12.16 8.76
CA GLY A 163 -11.30 11.18 8.55
C GLY A 163 -10.04 11.45 9.39
N TRP A 164 -8.90 11.67 8.73
CA TRP A 164 -7.61 11.89 9.39
C TRP A 164 -7.52 13.32 9.93
N VAL A 165 -7.22 13.46 11.22
CA VAL A 165 -7.05 14.75 11.90
C VAL A 165 -5.62 14.88 12.41
N ASP A 166 -5.07 16.09 12.37
CA ASP A 166 -3.77 16.37 12.98
C ASP A 166 -3.84 16.20 14.51
N ASP A 167 -2.72 15.86 15.13
CA ASP A 167 -2.57 15.61 16.56
C ASP A 167 -2.84 16.87 17.42
N ASP A 168 -2.81 18.05 16.80
CA ASP A 168 -3.20 19.31 17.43
C ASP A 168 -4.72 19.55 17.47
N PHE A 169 -5.51 18.73 16.76
CA PHE A 169 -6.97 18.85 16.62
C PHE A 169 -7.47 20.22 16.09
N GLU A 170 -6.59 21.07 15.55
CA GLU A 170 -6.95 22.42 15.10
C GLU A 170 -7.10 22.55 13.58
N SER A 171 -6.70 21.53 12.79
CA SER A 171 -6.88 21.55 11.34
C SER A 171 -7.33 20.21 10.73
N VAL A 172 -8.32 20.29 9.83
CA VAL A 172 -8.67 19.19 8.91
C VAL A 172 -7.63 19.21 7.80
N SER A 173 -7.02 18.06 7.47
CA SER A 173 -6.04 18.02 6.38
C SER A 173 -6.73 18.34 5.06
N ASP A 174 -6.27 19.39 4.36
CA ASP A 174 -6.67 19.65 2.97
C ASP A 174 -6.30 18.41 2.13
N THR A 175 -7.31 17.93 1.41
CA THR A 175 -7.30 16.79 0.49
C THR A 175 -6.23 16.87 -0.58
#